data_AF-A0A2D7WPJ2-F1
#
_entry.id   AF-A0A2D7WPJ2-F1
#
_cell.length_a   1.000
_cell.length_b   1.000
_cell.length_c   1.000
_cell.angle_alpha   90.00
_cell.angle_beta   90.00
_cell.angle_gamma   90.00
#
_symmetry.space_group_name_H-M   'P 1'
#
loop_
_entity.id
_entity.type
_entity.pdbx_description
1 polymer ?
#
loop_
_entity_poly.entity_id
_entity_poly.type
_entity_poly.pdbx_seq_one_letter_code
_entity_poly.pdbx_strand_id
1 'polypeptide(L)' 'MKYIGQMLLLMLGIVVSTQAVPPVLNYAGQVAVDGEVFDGNGLFKFALVNADGTTTYWSNDGTSVDG' A
#
# COMPACT_ATOMS: atom_id res chain seq x y z
N MET A 1 5.96 41.41 13.52
CA MET A 1 5.18 41.13 12.29
C MET A 1 6.01 40.49 11.18
N LYS A 2 7.24 40.96 10.87
CA LYS A 2 8.09 40.43 9.79
C LYS A 2 8.35 38.91 9.83
N TYR A 3 8.52 38.33 11.01
CA TYR A 3 8.82 36.89 11.18
C TYR A 3 7.58 35.99 11.21
N ILE A 4 6.39 36.56 11.44
CA ILE A 4 5.13 35.81 11.52
C ILE A 4 4.74 35.28 10.14
N GLY A 5 4.91 36.10 9.09
CA GLY A 5 4.66 35.66 7.71
C GLY A 5 5.62 34.56 7.25
N GLN A 6 6.90 34.63 7.65
CA GLN A 6 7.89 33.59 7.34
C GLN A 6 7.61 32.27 8.08
N MET A 7 7.19 32.36 9.35
CA MET A 7 6.81 31.19 10.14
C MET A 7 5.54 30.51 9.58
N LEU A 8 4.58 31.30 9.08
CA LEU A 8 3.36 30.79 8.44
C LEU A 8 3.66 30.11 7.09
N LEU A 9 4.58 30.66 6.29
CA LEU A 9 5.03 30.08 5.02
C LEU A 9 5.76 28.74 5.23
N LEU A 10 6.56 28.63 6.30
CA LEU A 10 7.25 27.41 6.67
C LEU A 10 6.28 26.29 7.08
N MET A 11 5.20 26.65 7.79
CA MET A 11 4.14 25.71 8.19
C MET A 11 3.29 25.24 7.00
N LEU A 12 3.06 26.09 6.00
CA LEU A 12 2.32 25.74 4.78
C LEU A 12 3.11 24.82 3.83
N GLY A 13 4.45 24.84 3.91
CA GLY A 13 5.32 23.92 3.16
C GLY A 13 5.33 22.49 3.70
N ILE A 14 4.78 22.24 4.89
CA ILE A 14 4.72 20.92 5.55
C ILE A 14 3.34 20.28 5.34
N VAL A 15 2.65 20.59 4.23
CA VAL A 15 1.54 19.72 3.78
C VAL A 15 2.17 18.46 3.18
N VAL A 16 2.77 17.66 4.05
CA VAL A 16 3.24 16.32 3.77
C VAL A 16 2.01 15.54 3.35
N SER A 17 2.06 14.98 2.14
CA SER A 17 1.07 14.04 1.63
C SER A 17 0.99 12.84 2.58
N THR A 18 0.09 12.90 3.56
CA THR A 18 -0.28 11.74 4.35
C THR A 18 -1.08 10.83 3.43
N GLN A 19 -0.41 9.90 2.75
CA GLN A 19 -1.10 8.83 2.03
C GLN A 19 -1.79 7.97 3.07
N ALA A 20 -3.07 8.24 3.32
CA ALA A 20 -3.88 7.47 4.24
C ALA A 20 -4.20 6.12 3.57
N VAL A 21 -3.36 5.12 3.83
CA VAL A 21 -3.68 3.74 3.47
C VAL A 21 -4.73 3.25 4.47
N PRO A 22 -5.83 2.62 4.01
CA PRO A 22 -6.79 2.01 4.92
C PRO A 22 -6.07 1.03 5.88
N PRO A 23 -6.37 1.07 7.19
CA PRO A 23 -5.76 0.14 8.15
C PRO A 23 -6.18 -1.33 7.90
N VAL A 24 -7.22 -1.53 7.09
CA VAL A 24 -7.69 -2.84 6.65
C VAL A 24 -7.81 -2.82 5.12
N LEU A 25 -7.11 -3.73 4.46
CA LEU A 25 -7.24 -3.97 3.02
C LEU A 25 -8.08 -5.23 2.82
N ASN A 26 -9.34 -5.06 2.43
CA ASN A 26 -10.18 -6.19 2.04
C ASN A 26 -9.80 -6.64 0.63
N TYR A 27 -9.53 -7.93 0.46
CA TYR A 27 -9.37 -8.56 -0.84
C TYR A 27 -10.41 -9.66 -1.01
N ALA A 28 -11.34 -9.45 -1.93
CA ALA A 28 -12.31 -10.44 -2.36
C ALA A 28 -12.07 -10.76 -3.83
N GLY A 29 -11.95 -12.04 -4.17
CA GLY A 29 -11.69 -12.50 -5.53
C GLY A 29 -12.09 -13.95 -5.72
N GLN A 30 -12.28 -14.33 -6.99
CA GLN A 30 -12.53 -15.70 -7.42
C GLN A 30 -11.29 -16.22 -8.16
N VAL A 31 -10.93 -17.48 -7.94
CA VAL A 31 -9.91 -18.16 -8.74
C VAL A 31 -10.58 -18.77 -9.95
N ALA A 32 -10.05 -18.52 -11.13
CA ALA A 32 -10.44 -19.18 -12.37
C ALA A 32 -9.23 -19.82 -13.04
N VAL A 33 -9.42 -21.02 -13.61
CA VAL A 33 -8.42 -21.75 -14.39
C VAL A 33 -9.00 -21.99 -15.77
N ASP A 34 -8.29 -21.57 -16.81
CA ASP A 34 -8.76 -21.62 -18.20
C ASP A 34 -10.16 -21.00 -18.43
N GLY A 35 -10.51 -19.99 -17.62
CA GLY A 35 -11.79 -19.27 -17.69
C GLY A 35 -12.93 -19.93 -16.90
N GLU A 36 -12.72 -21.12 -16.35
CA GLU A 36 -13.68 -21.82 -15.51
C GLU A 36 -13.44 -21.56 -14.02
N VAL A 37 -14.50 -21.61 -13.23
CA VAL A 37 -14.43 -21.41 -11.78
C VAL A 37 -13.63 -22.54 -11.14
N PHE A 38 -12.62 -22.19 -10.35
CA PHE A 38 -11.89 -23.17 -9.55
C PHE A 38 -12.71 -23.57 -8.31
N ASP A 39 -12.94 -24.87 -8.12
CA ASP A 39 -13.76 -25.43 -7.04
C ASP A 39 -12.94 -26.00 -5.85
N GLY A 40 -11.60 -25.91 -5.93
CA GLY A 40 -10.68 -26.35 -4.88
C GLY A 40 -10.25 -25.24 -3.92
N ASN A 41 -9.21 -25.53 -3.12
CA ASN A 41 -8.62 -24.57 -2.20
C ASN A 41 -7.83 -23.49 -2.96
N GLY A 42 -8.43 -22.31 -3.13
CA GLY A 42 -7.75 -21.15 -3.71
C GLY A 42 -6.66 -20.61 -2.76
N LEU A 43 -5.41 -20.59 -3.23
CA LEU A 43 -4.28 -20.04 -2.49
C LEU A 43 -3.92 -18.66 -3.05
N PHE A 44 -3.76 -17.68 -2.16
CA PHE A 44 -3.41 -16.31 -2.54
C PHE A 44 -2.16 -15.84 -1.80
N LYS A 45 -1.32 -15.13 -2.53
CA LYS A 45 -0.17 -14.39 -1.98
C LYS A 45 -0.41 -12.90 -2.15
N PHE A 46 -0.07 -12.14 -1.11
CA PHE A 46 -0.21 -10.69 -1.09
C PHE A 46 1.09 -10.07 -0.63
N ALA A 47 1.38 -8.90 -1.18
CA ALA A 47 2.51 -8.08 -0.81
C ALA A 47 2.12 -6.60 -0.76
N LEU A 48 2.62 -5.89 0.24
CA LEU A 48 2.61 -4.43 0.30
C LEU A 48 3.90 -3.93 -0.32
N VAL A 49 3.81 -3.25 -1.46
CA VAL A 49 4.97 -2.75 -2.20
C VAL A 49 4.94 -1.23 -2.29
N ASN A 50 6.08 -0.63 -2.67
CA ASN A 50 6.14 0.77 -3.05
C ASN A 50 5.42 1.01 -4.39
N ALA A 51 5.29 2.28 -4.78
CA ALA A 51 4.49 2.67 -5.94
C ALA A 51 5.00 2.11 -7.28
N ASP A 52 6.30 1.84 -7.41
CA ASP A 52 6.90 1.25 -8.60
C ASP A 52 6.98 -0.29 -8.57
N GLY A 53 6.57 -0.91 -7.45
CA GLY A 53 6.56 -2.36 -7.27
C GLY A 53 7.95 -2.99 -7.11
N THR A 54 9.00 -2.20 -6.90
CA THR A 54 10.39 -2.69 -6.79
C THR A 54 10.84 -2.98 -5.36
N THR A 55 10.15 -2.44 -4.36
CA THR A 55 10.42 -2.70 -2.94
C THR A 55 9.18 -3.29 -2.28
N THR A 56 9.36 -4.40 -1.57
CA THR A 56 8.33 -5.01 -0.74
C THR A 56 8.55 -4.64 0.73
N TYR A 57 7.48 -4.27 1.42
CA TYR A 57 7.48 -3.89 2.84
C TYR A 57 6.84 -4.94 3.74
N TRP A 58 5.89 -5.70 3.22
CA TRP A 58 5.32 -6.88 3.88
C TRP A 58 4.77 -7.89 2.88
N SER A 59 4.83 -9.18 3.20
CA SER A 59 4.22 -10.29 2.47
C SER A 59 3.51 -11.25 3.42
N ASN A 60 2.36 -11.79 3.00
CA ASN A 60 1.57 -12.67 3.85
C ASN A 60 2.19 -14.05 4.08
N ASP A 61 3.17 -14.43 3.26
CA ASP A 61 3.87 -15.71 3.34
C ASP A 61 5.33 -15.59 3.78
N GLY A 62 5.80 -14.37 4.05
CA GLY A 62 7.17 -14.09 4.49
C GLY A 62 8.25 -14.38 3.44
N THR A 63 7.89 -14.50 2.16
CA THR A 63 8.85 -14.82 1.09
C THR A 63 9.39 -13.60 0.35
N SER A 64 8.89 -12.39 0.63
CA SER A 64 9.44 -11.17 0.03
C SER A 64 10.83 -10.82 0.55
N VAL A 65 11.64 -10.22 -0.31
CA VAL A 65 13.08 -9.98 -0.06
C VAL A 65 13.32 -8.93 1.02
N ASP A 66 12.33 -8.08 1.34
CA ASP A 66 12.49 -6.97 2.31
C ASP A 66 11.28 -6.82 3.26
N GLY A 67 10.54 -7.91 3.46
CA GLY A 67 9.33 -7.97 4.27
C GLY A 67 8.14 -8.21 3.40
#